data_AF-A0A6G3X432-F1
#
_entry.id   AF-A0A6G3X432-F1
#
_cell.length_a   1.000
_cell.length_b   1.000
_cell.length_c   1.000
_cell.angle_alpha   90.00
_cell.angle_beta   90.00
_cell.angle_gamma   90.00
#
_symmetry.space_group_name_H-M   'P 1'
#
loop_
_entity.id
_entity.type
_entity.pdbx_description
1 polymer ?
#
loop_
_entity_poly.entity_id
_entity_poly.type
_entity_poly.pdbx_seq_one_letter_code
_entity_poly.pdbx_strand_id
1 'polypeptide(L)'
;MTAPTDDFHYVFSPSSTYPRPFAYLVDRQARIVHAWSSTVDQADPSTEPASYLKGWNHVEVGPDGSLYALVPLHSVLRLDADSQVIWRADVSAHHDLHVDAAGTVRTLGEEPRRVIWRGRPLTILDNTVVVLDSEGRQRAVHSLYEILSADARLGPLVGAALDARFLRSDPDDCERALAALGPTAPRRSRLAALRDLPGAPSDLLHANTVEALAPHPSGLWPEGAVLVSLRNLNLVAVLDLARKE
;
A
#
# COMPACT_ATOMS: atom_id res chain seq x y z
N MET A 1 6.66 -43.39 13.36
CA MET A 1 6.09 -42.03 13.30
C MET A 1 6.95 -41.22 12.36
N THR A 2 6.52 -41.07 11.10
CA THR A 2 7.10 -40.07 10.21
C THR A 2 6.76 -38.69 10.78
N ALA A 3 7.77 -37.82 10.91
CA ALA A 3 7.53 -36.42 11.24
C ALA A 3 6.48 -35.85 10.25
N PRO A 4 5.57 -34.97 10.70
CA PRO A 4 4.74 -34.24 9.74
C PRO A 4 5.70 -33.56 8.78
N THR A 5 5.55 -33.83 7.49
CA THR A 5 6.18 -32.99 6.48
C THR A 5 5.58 -31.62 6.71
N ASP A 6 6.40 -30.62 7.04
CA ASP A 6 5.97 -29.23 6.94
C ASP A 6 5.56 -29.04 5.48
N ASP A 7 4.26 -29.11 5.21
CA ASP A 7 3.68 -28.85 3.91
C ASP A 7 3.67 -27.32 3.73
N PHE A 8 4.83 -26.81 3.33
CA PHE A 8 4.99 -25.41 2.96
C PHE A 8 4.20 -25.14 1.68
N HIS A 9 3.34 -24.13 1.73
CA HIS A 9 2.59 -23.63 0.59
C HIS A 9 3.07 -22.22 0.23
N TYR A 10 2.90 -21.86 -1.03
CA TYR A 10 3.16 -20.51 -1.55
C TYR A 10 1.88 -19.95 -2.14
N VAL A 11 1.67 -18.64 -1.98
CA VAL A 11 0.60 -17.92 -2.68
C VAL A 11 1.18 -17.13 -3.84
N PHE A 12 0.53 -17.18 -5.00
CA PHE A 12 0.93 -16.46 -6.20
C PHE A 12 -0.29 -15.79 -6.83
N SER A 13 -0.18 -14.49 -7.13
CA SER A 13 -1.20 -13.71 -7.83
C SER A 13 -0.54 -12.85 -8.92
N PRO A 14 -0.67 -13.19 -10.21
CA PRO A 14 -0.13 -12.38 -11.28
C PRO A 14 -1.05 -11.20 -11.60
N SER A 15 -0.54 -9.97 -11.50
CA SER A 15 -1.30 -8.75 -11.85
C SER A 15 -1.76 -8.70 -13.32
N SER A 16 -1.10 -9.46 -14.21
CA SER A 16 -1.46 -9.62 -15.63
C SER A 16 -2.79 -10.33 -15.88
N THR A 17 -3.46 -10.80 -14.84
CA THR A 17 -4.76 -11.50 -14.93
C THR A 17 -5.97 -10.57 -14.94
N TYR A 18 -5.73 -9.26 -14.85
CA TYR A 18 -6.75 -8.26 -15.12
C TYR A 18 -7.45 -8.53 -16.47
N PRO A 19 -8.79 -8.45 -16.55
CA PRO A 19 -9.69 -7.91 -15.53
C PRO A 19 -10.28 -8.92 -14.54
N ARG A 20 -9.84 -10.18 -14.58
CA ARG A 20 -10.32 -11.26 -13.70
C ARG A 20 -9.16 -11.79 -12.86
N PRO A 21 -8.72 -11.04 -11.83
CA PRO A 21 -7.57 -11.45 -11.06
C PRO A 21 -7.83 -12.74 -10.29
N PHE A 22 -6.77 -13.53 -10.15
CA PHE A 22 -6.78 -14.76 -9.37
C PHE A 22 -5.52 -14.89 -8.52
N ALA A 23 -5.60 -15.71 -7.47
CA ALA A 23 -4.47 -16.17 -6.70
C ALA A 23 -4.50 -17.70 -6.60
N TYR A 24 -3.34 -18.34 -6.67
CA TYR A 24 -3.18 -19.77 -6.46
C TYR A 24 -2.39 -20.04 -5.18
N LEU A 25 -2.90 -20.96 -4.37
CA LEU A 25 -2.10 -21.65 -3.36
C LEU A 25 -1.46 -22.86 -4.02
N VAL A 26 -0.14 -22.93 -3.98
CA VAL A 26 0.63 -24.02 -4.57
C VAL A 26 1.50 -24.70 -3.52
N ASP A 27 1.66 -26.02 -3.64
CA ASP A 27 2.63 -26.76 -2.85
C ASP A 27 4.05 -26.66 -3.43
N ARG A 28 5.02 -27.29 -2.78
CA ARG A 28 6.43 -27.34 -3.24
C ARG A 28 6.64 -28.06 -4.57
N GLN A 29 5.65 -28.80 -5.06
CA GLN A 29 5.68 -29.46 -6.36
C GLN A 29 4.93 -28.66 -7.43
N ALA A 30 4.57 -27.41 -7.13
CA ALA A 30 3.78 -26.53 -7.98
C ALA A 30 2.39 -27.08 -8.32
N ARG A 31 1.86 -28.01 -7.51
CA ARG A 31 0.47 -28.44 -7.63
C ARG A 31 -0.41 -27.36 -7.04
N ILE A 32 -1.44 -26.97 -7.77
CA ILE A 32 -2.45 -26.03 -7.29
C ILE A 32 -3.29 -26.78 -6.24
N VAL A 33 -3.24 -26.29 -5.00
CA VAL A 33 -4.01 -26.80 -3.87
C VAL A 33 -5.34 -26.04 -3.76
N HIS A 34 -5.32 -24.75 -4.09
CA HIS A 34 -6.49 -23.90 -4.03
C HIS A 34 -6.38 -22.69 -4.96
N ALA A 35 -7.51 -22.07 -5.29
CA ALA A 35 -7.58 -20.89 -6.16
C ALA A 35 -8.66 -19.92 -5.69
N TRP A 36 -8.33 -18.63 -5.68
CA TRP A 36 -9.28 -17.55 -5.47
C TRP A 36 -9.41 -16.68 -6.71
N SER A 37 -10.56 -16.06 -6.94
CA SER A 37 -10.72 -15.02 -7.95
C SER A 37 -11.84 -14.04 -7.62
N SER A 38 -11.68 -12.75 -7.90
CA SER A 38 -12.78 -11.79 -7.79
C SER A 38 -12.57 -10.57 -8.67
N THR A 39 -13.62 -10.11 -9.35
CA THR A 39 -13.60 -8.88 -10.15
C THR A 39 -14.02 -7.65 -9.36
N VAL A 40 -14.33 -7.82 -8.07
CA VAL A 40 -14.77 -6.71 -7.22
C VAL A 40 -13.72 -5.59 -7.26
N ASP A 41 -14.20 -4.37 -7.43
CA ASP A 41 -13.43 -3.13 -7.44
C ASP A 41 -12.34 -2.97 -8.52
N GLN A 42 -12.25 -3.93 -9.45
CA GLN A 42 -11.35 -3.80 -10.59
C GLN A 42 -11.75 -2.58 -11.43
N ALA A 43 -10.74 -1.86 -11.93
CA ALA A 43 -10.98 -0.74 -12.84
C ALA A 43 -11.72 -1.22 -14.10
N ASP A 44 -12.55 -0.38 -14.68
CA ASP A 44 -13.31 -0.71 -15.89
C ASP A 44 -12.35 -0.98 -17.07
N PRO A 45 -12.40 -2.18 -17.69
CA PRO A 45 -11.56 -2.52 -18.84
C PRO A 45 -11.72 -1.59 -20.04
N SER A 46 -12.91 -1.00 -20.21
CA SER A 46 -13.20 -0.09 -21.31
C SER A 46 -12.45 1.23 -21.22
N THR A 47 -11.94 1.61 -20.04
CA THR A 47 -11.18 2.84 -19.84
C THR A 47 -9.67 2.65 -20.07
N GLU A 48 -9.24 1.44 -20.46
CA GLU A 48 -7.83 1.08 -20.64
C GLU A 48 -6.93 1.57 -19.48
N PRO A 49 -7.19 1.17 -18.23
CA PRO A 49 -6.50 1.76 -17.09
C PRO A 49 -4.99 1.56 -17.15
N ALA A 50 -4.24 2.46 -16.50
CA ALA A 50 -2.80 2.32 -16.36
C ALA A 50 -2.44 0.97 -15.72
N SER A 51 -1.28 0.41 -16.09
CA SER A 51 -0.89 -0.95 -15.65
C SER A 51 -0.84 -1.10 -14.13
N TYR A 52 -0.44 -0.06 -13.41
CA TYR A 52 -0.40 -0.06 -11.95
C TYR A 52 -1.78 -0.08 -11.28
N LEU A 53 -2.87 0.15 -12.02
CA LEU A 53 -4.25 0.06 -11.54
C LEU A 53 -4.89 -1.32 -11.81
N LYS A 54 -4.19 -2.22 -12.48
CA LYS A 54 -4.74 -3.50 -12.94
C LYS A 54 -4.52 -4.62 -11.92
N GLY A 55 -5.55 -5.43 -11.71
CA GLY A 55 -5.49 -6.69 -10.97
C GLY A 55 -5.34 -6.49 -9.47
N TRP A 56 -4.84 -7.53 -8.81
CA TRP A 56 -4.36 -7.46 -7.43
C TRP A 56 -2.86 -7.18 -7.43
N ASN A 57 -2.44 -6.15 -6.70
CA ASN A 57 -1.02 -5.79 -6.61
C ASN A 57 -0.27 -6.61 -5.56
N HIS A 58 -0.99 -7.06 -4.52
CA HIS A 58 -0.51 -7.94 -3.48
C HIS A 58 -1.64 -8.85 -3.02
N VAL A 59 -1.31 -10.07 -2.62
CA VAL A 59 -2.21 -10.97 -1.90
C VAL A 59 -1.49 -11.66 -0.76
N GLU A 60 -2.20 -11.94 0.33
CA GLU A 60 -1.70 -12.70 1.47
C GLU A 60 -2.78 -13.66 1.98
N VAL A 61 -2.39 -14.84 2.45
CA VAL A 61 -3.32 -15.79 3.08
C VAL A 61 -3.27 -15.57 4.58
N GLY A 62 -4.42 -15.24 5.17
CA GLY A 62 -4.53 -15.02 6.61
C GLY A 62 -4.49 -16.31 7.43
N PRO A 63 -4.44 -16.20 8.76
CA PRO A 63 -4.32 -17.34 9.68
C PRO A 63 -5.53 -18.30 9.65
N ASP A 64 -6.67 -17.85 9.14
CA ASP A 64 -7.89 -18.65 8.99
C ASP A 64 -8.04 -19.28 7.59
N GLY A 65 -7.06 -19.09 6.71
CA GLY A 65 -7.10 -19.55 5.32
C GLY A 65 -7.85 -18.63 4.36
N SER A 66 -8.36 -17.48 4.82
CA SER A 66 -8.93 -16.46 3.94
C SER A 66 -7.85 -15.79 3.09
N LEU A 67 -8.19 -15.34 1.88
CA LEU A 67 -7.30 -14.52 1.05
C LEU A 67 -7.56 -13.03 1.28
N TYR A 68 -6.50 -12.27 1.52
CA TYR A 68 -6.50 -10.82 1.55
C TYR A 68 -5.93 -10.32 0.22
N ALA A 69 -6.64 -9.43 -0.47
CA ALA A 69 -6.25 -8.94 -1.79
C ALA A 69 -6.26 -7.41 -1.87
N LEU A 70 -5.16 -6.84 -2.37
CA LEU A 70 -4.99 -5.41 -2.54
C LEU A 70 -5.43 -4.99 -3.95
N VAL A 71 -6.48 -4.17 -4.03
CA VAL A 71 -6.91 -3.50 -5.26
C VAL A 71 -6.28 -2.10 -5.30
N PRO A 72 -5.41 -1.81 -6.29
CA PRO A 72 -4.54 -0.64 -6.28
C PRO A 72 -5.32 0.68 -6.27
N LEU A 73 -4.96 1.54 -5.32
CA LEU A 73 -5.50 2.87 -5.06
C LEU A 73 -7.01 2.87 -4.80
N HIS A 74 -7.55 1.78 -4.27
CA HIS A 74 -8.99 1.65 -4.10
C HIS A 74 -9.47 0.85 -2.90
N SER A 75 -8.99 -0.38 -2.70
CA SER A 75 -9.51 -1.20 -1.59
C SER A 75 -8.60 -2.33 -1.17
N VAL A 76 -8.87 -2.85 0.03
CA VAL A 76 -8.43 -4.18 0.48
C VAL A 76 -9.67 -5.06 0.62
N LEU A 77 -9.59 -6.28 0.09
CA LEU A 77 -10.64 -7.30 0.15
C LEU A 77 -10.19 -8.44 1.05
N ARG A 78 -11.13 -9.06 1.78
CA ARG A 78 -10.96 -10.40 2.37
C ARG A 78 -11.95 -11.36 1.73
N LEU A 79 -11.46 -12.49 1.25
CA LEU A 79 -12.21 -13.52 0.53
C LEU A 79 -12.16 -14.82 1.32
N ASP A 80 -13.27 -15.55 1.38
CA ASP A 80 -13.27 -16.93 1.88
C ASP A 80 -12.71 -17.91 0.83
N ALA A 81 -12.67 -19.20 1.18
CA ALA A 81 -12.21 -20.27 0.28
C ALA A 81 -13.08 -20.46 -0.97
N ASP A 82 -14.31 -19.94 -0.99
CA ASP A 82 -15.20 -20.00 -2.16
C ASP A 82 -15.14 -18.71 -2.99
N SER A 83 -14.11 -17.88 -2.76
CA SER A 83 -13.92 -16.56 -3.37
C SER A 83 -15.05 -15.56 -3.09
N GLN A 84 -15.85 -15.76 -2.05
CA GLN A 84 -16.86 -14.80 -1.63
C GLN A 84 -16.22 -13.70 -0.78
N VAL A 85 -16.58 -12.45 -1.04
CA VAL A 85 -16.06 -11.30 -0.28
C VAL A 85 -16.69 -11.31 1.13
N ILE A 86 -15.87 -11.57 2.14
CA ILE A 86 -16.26 -11.47 3.56
C ILE A 86 -16.41 -9.98 3.93
N TRP A 87 -15.42 -9.18 3.57
CA TRP A 87 -15.47 -7.73 3.74
C TRP A 87 -14.61 -6.99 2.71
N ARG A 88 -14.89 -5.70 2.58
CA ARG A 88 -14.19 -4.73 1.74
C ARG A 88 -13.89 -3.48 2.56
N ALA A 89 -12.65 -3.01 2.52
CA ALA A 89 -12.24 -1.73 3.08
C ALA A 89 -11.92 -0.74 1.95
N ASP A 90 -12.62 0.40 1.89
CA ASP A 90 -12.36 1.49 0.93
C ASP A 90 -11.18 2.34 1.42
N VAL A 91 -9.98 1.97 0.98
CA VAL A 91 -8.71 2.59 1.33
C VAL A 91 -7.82 2.63 0.09
N SER A 92 -7.05 3.70 -0.10
CA SER A 92 -6.16 3.82 -1.27
C SER A 92 -4.89 2.96 -1.16
N ALA A 93 -5.07 1.68 -0.88
CA ALA A 93 -3.99 0.72 -0.70
C ALA A 93 -3.10 0.67 -1.95
N HIS A 94 -1.78 0.61 -1.77
CA HIS A 94 -0.80 0.56 -2.85
C HIS A 94 0.38 -0.31 -2.46
N HIS A 95 0.91 -1.06 -3.43
CA HIS A 95 2.07 -1.97 -3.30
C HIS A 95 1.93 -3.16 -2.36
N ASP A 96 1.65 -2.96 -1.07
CA ASP A 96 1.89 -4.00 -0.06
C ASP A 96 0.86 -4.01 1.07
N LEU A 97 0.68 -5.19 1.65
CA LEU A 97 -0.03 -5.39 2.90
C LEU A 97 0.63 -6.50 3.71
N HIS A 98 0.38 -6.49 5.01
CA HIS A 98 0.76 -7.54 5.93
C HIS A 98 -0.44 -7.89 6.83
N VAL A 99 -0.71 -9.19 7.00
CA VAL A 99 -1.77 -9.72 7.87
C VAL A 99 -1.15 -10.46 9.05
N ASP A 100 -1.42 -9.98 10.27
CA ASP A 100 -0.91 -10.66 11.47
C ASP A 100 -1.82 -11.81 11.96
N ALA A 101 -1.36 -12.54 12.98
CA ALA A 101 -2.08 -13.67 13.55
C ALA A 101 -3.45 -13.32 14.16
N ALA A 102 -3.70 -12.05 14.49
CA ALA A 102 -5.00 -11.57 14.94
C ALA A 102 -5.92 -11.18 13.77
N GLY A 103 -5.43 -11.26 12.52
CA GLY A 103 -6.12 -10.81 11.32
C GLY A 103 -6.09 -9.29 11.13
N THR A 104 -5.24 -8.57 11.87
CA THR A 104 -5.04 -7.13 11.66
C THR A 104 -4.25 -6.94 10.37
N VAL A 105 -4.73 -6.04 9.51
CA VAL A 105 -4.05 -5.70 8.26
C VAL A 105 -3.31 -4.39 8.41
N ARG A 106 -2.05 -4.36 8.02
CA ARG A 106 -1.30 -3.13 7.81
C ARG A 106 -1.01 -3.01 6.33
N THR A 107 -1.47 -1.94 5.69
CA THR A 107 -1.26 -1.73 4.25
C THR A 107 -0.74 -0.33 4.01
N LEU A 108 0.03 -0.15 2.94
CA LEU A 108 0.46 1.16 2.51
C LEU A 108 -0.70 1.88 1.81
N GLY A 109 -1.09 3.07 2.25
CA GLY A 109 -2.08 3.93 1.61
C GLY A 109 -1.47 5.16 0.93
N GLU A 110 -2.23 5.82 0.06
CA GLU A 110 -1.76 7.05 -0.60
C GLU A 110 -2.79 8.18 -0.52
N GLU A 111 -2.35 9.38 -0.15
CA GLU A 111 -3.22 10.57 -0.03
C GLU A 111 -2.54 11.81 -0.63
N PRO A 112 -3.27 12.67 -1.37
CA PRO A 112 -2.77 13.99 -1.72
C PRO A 112 -2.59 14.83 -0.44
N ARG A 113 -1.40 15.40 -0.27
CA ARG A 113 -1.08 16.28 0.86
C ARG A 113 -0.52 17.59 0.34
N ARG A 114 -1.08 18.70 0.82
CA ARG A 114 -0.49 20.02 0.65
C ARG A 114 0.57 20.27 1.72
N VAL A 115 1.76 20.67 1.30
CA VAL A 115 2.88 21.03 2.17
C VAL A 115 3.40 22.40 1.79
N ILE A 116 3.96 23.14 2.76
CA ILE A 116 4.70 24.37 2.48
C ILE A 116 6.19 24.03 2.49
N TRP A 117 6.84 24.15 1.34
CA TRP A 117 8.28 23.91 1.20
C TRP A 117 8.97 25.16 0.64
N ARG A 118 9.93 25.71 1.40
CA ARG A 118 10.65 26.95 1.06
C ARG A 118 9.70 28.11 0.71
N GLY A 119 8.64 28.27 1.49
CA GLY A 119 7.64 29.32 1.32
C GLY A 119 6.67 29.12 0.15
N ARG A 120 6.73 27.97 -0.54
CA ARG A 120 5.84 27.64 -1.66
C ARG A 120 4.89 26.49 -1.30
N PRO A 121 3.60 26.57 -1.64
CA PRO A 121 2.70 25.44 -1.51
C PRO A 121 3.02 24.39 -2.58
N LEU A 122 3.10 23.13 -2.19
CA LEU A 122 3.27 21.98 -3.08
C LEU A 122 2.25 20.92 -2.73
N THR A 123 1.81 20.15 -3.73
CA THR A 123 1.01 18.94 -3.52
C THR A 123 1.86 17.71 -3.77
N ILE A 124 1.98 16.87 -2.74
CA ILE A 124 2.65 15.57 -2.77
C ILE A 124 1.65 14.43 -2.62
N LEU A 125 2.07 13.23 -2.99
CA LEU A 125 1.45 11.97 -2.63
C LEU A 125 2.14 11.48 -1.36
N ASP A 126 1.45 11.66 -0.23
CA ASP A 126 1.88 11.11 1.05
C ASP A 126 1.58 9.62 1.08
N ASN A 127 2.59 8.82 1.41
CA ASN A 127 2.39 7.41 1.69
C ASN A 127 2.04 7.24 3.16
N THR A 128 1.02 6.46 3.45
CA THR A 128 0.53 6.23 4.80
C THR A 128 0.62 4.76 5.18
N VAL A 129 0.69 4.46 6.47
CA VAL A 129 0.40 3.11 6.98
C VAL A 129 -1.03 3.11 7.49
N VAL A 130 -1.89 2.35 6.83
CA VAL A 130 -3.30 2.17 7.20
C VAL A 130 -3.43 0.87 7.98
N VAL A 131 -4.06 0.94 9.15
CA VAL A 131 -4.31 -0.22 10.03
C VAL A 131 -5.79 -0.57 9.97
N LEU A 132 -6.11 -1.79 9.54
CA LEU A 132 -7.46 -2.36 9.53
C LEU A 132 -7.54 -3.49 10.57
N ASP A 133 -8.67 -3.62 11.25
CA ASP A 133 -8.93 -4.80 12.08
C ASP A 133 -9.38 -6.02 11.27
N SER A 134 -9.62 -7.13 11.96
CA SER A 134 -10.08 -8.40 11.39
C SER A 134 -11.42 -8.31 10.64
N GLU A 135 -12.22 -7.27 10.86
CA GLU A 135 -13.48 -7.00 10.17
C GLU A 135 -13.35 -5.94 9.06
N GLY A 136 -12.13 -5.54 8.73
CA GLY A 136 -11.85 -4.57 7.67
C GLY A 136 -12.12 -3.12 8.06
N ARG A 137 -12.36 -2.82 9.35
CA ARG A 137 -12.58 -1.42 9.78
C ARG A 137 -11.25 -0.72 9.97
N GLN A 138 -11.12 0.48 9.42
CA GLN A 138 -9.94 1.32 9.62
C GLN A 138 -9.84 1.78 11.08
N ARG A 139 -8.72 1.45 11.73
CA ARG A 139 -8.40 1.81 13.11
C ARG A 139 -7.44 2.99 13.21
N ALA A 140 -6.50 3.08 12.28
CA ALA A 140 -5.53 4.16 12.27
C ALA A 140 -5.00 4.42 10.86
N VAL A 141 -4.49 5.63 10.66
CA VAL A 141 -3.73 6.05 9.47
C VAL A 141 -2.56 6.87 9.96
N HIS A 142 -1.36 6.48 9.57
CA HIS A 142 -0.12 7.15 9.96
C HIS A 142 0.55 7.73 8.72
N SER A 143 0.79 9.05 8.72
CA SER A 143 1.52 9.71 7.63
C SER A 143 3.01 9.40 7.72
N LEU A 144 3.58 8.81 6.67
CA LEU A 144 5.02 8.62 6.61
C LEU A 144 5.72 9.95 6.36
N TYR A 145 5.12 10.87 5.61
CA TYR A 145 5.68 12.22 5.46
C TYR A 145 5.86 12.91 6.81
N GLU A 146 4.84 12.92 7.68
CA GLU A 146 4.93 13.58 8.98
C GLU A 146 5.98 12.93 9.88
N ILE A 147 5.95 11.60 10.02
CA ILE A 147 6.91 10.84 10.85
C ILE A 147 8.35 11.12 10.41
N LEU A 148 8.62 11.01 9.11
CA LEU A 148 9.98 11.17 8.58
C LEU A 148 10.44 12.62 8.62
N SER A 149 9.53 13.58 8.41
CA SER A 149 9.88 15.01 8.41
C SER A 149 10.14 15.55 9.81
N ALA A 150 9.52 14.95 10.84
CA ALA A 150 9.73 15.32 12.24
C ALA A 150 11.08 14.84 12.78
N ASP A 151 11.59 13.70 12.29
CA ASP A 151 12.86 13.16 12.75
C ASP A 151 14.07 14.00 12.27
N ALA A 152 14.96 14.35 13.20
CA ALA A 152 16.10 15.23 12.93
C ALA A 152 17.13 14.67 11.92
N ARG A 153 17.17 13.34 11.73
CA ARG A 153 18.08 12.67 10.79
C ARG A 153 17.40 12.36 9.47
N LEU A 154 16.11 12.04 9.48
CA LEU A 154 15.35 11.68 8.29
C LEU A 154 14.74 12.89 7.57
N GLY A 155 14.38 13.95 8.31
CA GLY A 155 13.81 15.18 7.74
C GLY A 155 14.67 15.81 6.64
N PRO A 156 16.01 15.91 6.79
CA PRO A 156 16.89 16.36 5.71
C PRO A 156 16.80 15.51 4.43
N LEU A 157 16.56 14.19 4.53
CA LEU A 157 16.39 13.31 3.36
C LEU A 157 15.07 13.63 2.63
N VAL A 158 13.99 13.84 3.39
CA VAL A 158 12.69 14.26 2.82
C VAL A 158 12.83 15.62 2.12
N GLY A 159 13.51 16.58 2.77
CA GLY A 159 13.76 17.89 2.19
C GLY A 159 14.59 17.83 0.90
N ALA A 160 15.64 17.00 0.87
CA ALA A 160 16.45 16.79 -0.33
C ALA A 160 15.63 16.16 -1.48
N ALA A 161 14.73 15.23 -1.17
CA ALA A 161 13.84 14.63 -2.16
C ALA A 161 12.80 15.64 -2.72
N LEU A 162 12.24 16.51 -1.86
CA LEU A 162 11.36 17.60 -2.29
C LEU A 162 12.10 18.55 -3.24
N ASP A 163 13.31 18.95 -2.88
CA ASP A 163 14.15 19.79 -3.75
C ASP A 163 14.38 19.12 -5.11
N ALA A 164 14.81 17.85 -5.11
CA ALA A 164 15.12 17.14 -6.34
C ALA A 164 13.94 17.02 -7.31
N ARG A 165 12.72 16.79 -6.80
CA ARG A 165 11.50 16.60 -7.61
C ARG A 165 10.93 17.91 -8.12
N PHE A 166 10.83 18.92 -7.25
CA PHE A 166 10.20 20.19 -7.59
C PHE A 166 11.15 21.22 -8.19
N LEU A 167 12.45 20.93 -8.29
CA LEU A 167 13.36 21.66 -9.18
C LEU A 167 13.12 21.32 -10.67
N ARG A 168 12.52 20.17 -10.97
CA ARG A 168 12.40 19.62 -12.33
C ARG A 168 10.99 19.70 -12.90
N SER A 169 10.04 20.26 -12.15
CA SER A 169 8.61 20.20 -12.46
C SER A 169 7.96 21.55 -12.18
N ASP A 170 6.89 21.88 -12.91
CA ASP A 170 6.10 23.07 -12.58
C ASP A 170 5.35 22.81 -11.27
N PRO A 171 5.54 23.63 -10.21
CA PRO A 171 4.89 23.44 -8.92
C PRO A 171 3.36 23.43 -8.99
N ASP A 172 2.77 24.04 -10.03
CA ASP A 172 1.33 24.14 -10.21
C ASP A 172 0.72 22.96 -10.98
N ASP A 173 1.54 22.05 -11.53
CA ASP A 173 1.06 20.88 -12.31
C ASP A 173 0.08 20.02 -11.50
N CYS A 174 0.44 19.72 -10.25
CA CYS A 174 -0.41 18.93 -9.35
C CYS A 174 -1.78 19.59 -9.13
N GLU A 175 -1.79 20.90 -8.91
CA GLU A 175 -3.03 21.65 -8.65
C GLU A 175 -3.90 21.75 -9.91
N ARG A 176 -3.29 21.97 -11.08
CA ARG A 176 -4.01 21.95 -12.36
C ARG A 176 -4.60 20.57 -12.66
N ALA A 177 -3.86 19.50 -12.42
CA ALA A 177 -4.34 18.13 -12.61
C ALA A 177 -5.55 17.83 -11.72
N LEU A 178 -5.48 18.20 -10.43
CA LEU A 178 -6.59 18.02 -9.50
C LEU A 178 -7.80 18.90 -9.84
N ALA A 179 -7.57 20.14 -10.27
CA ALA A 179 -8.64 21.06 -10.66
C ALA A 179 -9.38 20.58 -11.91
N ALA A 180 -8.66 20.01 -12.89
CA ALA A 180 -9.25 19.49 -14.13
C ALA A 180 -10.25 18.35 -13.89
N LEU A 181 -10.04 17.54 -12.84
CA LEU A 181 -10.97 16.47 -12.45
C LEU A 181 -12.21 16.99 -11.71
N GLY A 182 -12.14 18.16 -11.09
CA GLY A 182 -13.19 18.72 -10.26
C GLY A 182 -13.22 18.15 -8.82
N PRO A 183 -14.03 18.76 -7.94
CA PRO A 183 -14.02 18.45 -6.50
C PRO A 183 -14.69 17.11 -6.16
N THR A 184 -15.55 16.59 -7.03
CA THR A 184 -16.32 15.36 -6.80
C THR A 184 -15.68 14.12 -7.44
N ALA A 185 -14.52 14.27 -8.07
CA ALA A 185 -13.83 13.16 -8.71
C ALA A 185 -13.48 12.06 -7.70
N PRO A 186 -13.65 10.77 -8.07
CA PRO A 186 -13.29 9.66 -7.20
C PRO A 186 -11.82 9.76 -6.73
N ARG A 187 -11.56 9.35 -5.49
CA ARG A 187 -10.22 9.35 -4.89
C ARG A 187 -9.18 8.66 -5.79
N ARG A 188 -9.52 7.47 -6.31
CA ARG A 188 -8.67 6.69 -7.23
C ARG A 188 -8.26 7.50 -8.46
N SER A 189 -9.19 8.25 -9.06
CA SER A 189 -8.91 9.09 -10.23
C SER A 189 -7.99 10.27 -9.89
N ARG A 190 -8.15 10.87 -8.71
CA ARG A 190 -7.27 11.96 -8.23
C ARG A 190 -5.84 11.49 -8.00
N LEU A 191 -5.68 10.30 -7.38
CA LEU A 191 -4.37 9.69 -7.17
C LEU A 191 -3.71 9.31 -8.50
N ALA A 192 -4.45 8.70 -9.42
CA ALA A 192 -3.96 8.38 -10.76
C ALA A 192 -3.49 9.64 -11.51
N ALA A 193 -4.27 10.72 -11.50
CA ALA A 193 -3.90 11.97 -12.16
C ALA A 193 -2.59 12.59 -11.62
N LEU A 194 -2.33 12.46 -10.32
CA LEU A 194 -1.06 12.91 -9.72
C LEU A 194 0.11 11.99 -10.09
N ARG A 195 -0.10 10.66 -10.10
CA ARG A 195 0.91 9.68 -10.51
C ARG A 195 1.30 9.79 -11.98
N ASP A 196 0.34 10.12 -12.83
CA ASP A 196 0.50 10.19 -14.29
C ASP A 196 1.18 11.49 -14.75
N LEU A 197 1.42 12.45 -13.85
CA LEU A 197 2.18 13.66 -14.18
C LEU A 197 3.60 13.30 -14.64
N PRO A 198 4.12 13.94 -15.71
CA PRO A 198 5.47 13.69 -16.18
C PRO A 198 6.52 13.87 -15.07
N GLY A 199 7.34 12.83 -14.86
CA GLY A 199 8.36 12.83 -13.79
C GLY A 199 7.82 12.50 -12.39
N ALA A 200 6.53 12.26 -12.23
CA ALA A 200 5.85 11.95 -10.97
C ALA A 200 6.28 12.90 -9.83
N PRO A 201 6.13 14.23 -9.99
CA PRO A 201 6.64 15.22 -9.03
C PRO A 201 6.11 15.03 -7.61
N SER A 202 4.86 14.57 -7.50
CA SER A 202 4.19 14.35 -6.22
C SER A 202 4.60 13.06 -5.52
N ASP A 203 5.12 12.05 -6.24
CA ASP A 203 5.52 10.76 -5.67
C ASP A 203 6.83 10.88 -4.89
N LEU A 204 6.75 11.37 -3.66
CA LEU A 204 7.93 11.75 -2.89
C LEU A 204 8.65 10.55 -2.28
N LEU A 205 7.93 9.67 -1.59
CA LEU A 205 8.50 8.59 -0.77
C LEU A 205 8.58 7.26 -1.53
N HIS A 206 7.55 6.94 -2.33
CA HIS A 206 7.37 5.68 -3.05
C HIS A 206 7.61 4.47 -2.15
N ALA A 207 6.77 4.35 -1.12
CA ALA A 207 6.77 3.23 -0.20
C ALA A 207 6.37 1.95 -0.94
N ASN A 208 7.19 0.90 -0.83
CA ASN A 208 6.95 -0.37 -1.52
C ASN A 208 6.61 -1.53 -0.59
N THR A 209 6.97 -1.43 0.68
CA THR A 209 6.87 -2.54 1.62
C THR A 209 6.36 -2.05 2.95
N VAL A 210 5.47 -2.83 3.57
CA VAL A 210 5.07 -2.68 4.97
C VAL A 210 4.99 -4.06 5.61
N GLU A 211 5.71 -4.26 6.70
CA GLU A 211 5.70 -5.53 7.44
C GLU A 211 5.56 -5.25 8.93
N ALA A 212 4.62 -5.93 9.60
CA ALA A 212 4.54 -5.87 11.06
C ALA A 212 5.64 -6.76 11.65
N LEU A 213 6.40 -6.22 12.60
CA LEU A 213 7.48 -6.95 13.22
C LEU A 213 7.06 -7.51 14.59
N ALA A 214 7.55 -8.72 14.86
CA ALA A 214 7.66 -9.22 16.22
C ALA A 214 8.57 -8.28 17.06
N PRO A 215 8.38 -8.23 18.39
CA PRO A 215 9.23 -7.41 19.26
C PRO A 215 10.70 -7.81 19.09
N HIS A 216 11.59 -6.82 19.07
CA HIS A 216 13.01 -7.11 18.96
C HIS A 216 13.49 -7.87 20.21
N PRO A 217 14.29 -8.95 20.09
CA PRO A 217 14.77 -9.72 21.24
C PRO A 217 15.53 -8.89 22.29
N SER A 218 16.20 -7.81 21.87
CA SER A 218 16.92 -6.89 22.75
C SER A 218 16.18 -5.57 23.03
N GLY A 219 14.89 -5.46 22.64
CA GLY A 219 14.07 -4.29 22.92
C GLY A 219 14.38 -3.03 22.09
N LEU A 220 14.94 -3.18 20.89
CA LEU A 220 15.17 -2.05 19.97
C LEU A 220 13.88 -1.48 19.38
N TRP A 221 12.87 -2.32 19.20
CA TRP A 221 11.53 -1.92 18.80
C TRP A 221 10.49 -2.81 19.50
N PRO A 222 9.28 -2.27 19.77
CA PRO A 222 8.20 -3.02 20.39
C PRO A 222 7.51 -3.95 19.39
N GLU A 223 6.62 -4.80 19.91
CA GLU A 223 5.69 -5.57 19.09
C GLU A 223 4.79 -4.64 18.28
N GLY A 224 4.55 -5.00 17.01
CA GLY A 224 3.69 -4.21 16.13
C GLY A 224 4.35 -2.98 15.53
N ALA A 225 5.63 -2.73 15.82
CA ALA A 225 6.45 -1.84 15.01
C ALA A 225 6.45 -2.30 13.55
N VAL A 226 6.56 -1.36 12.61
CA VAL A 226 6.48 -1.66 11.18
C VAL A 226 7.80 -1.42 10.48
N LEU A 227 8.24 -2.38 9.67
CA LEU A 227 9.29 -2.16 8.69
C LEU A 227 8.68 -1.53 7.44
N VAL A 228 9.31 -0.47 6.94
CA VAL A 228 8.95 0.15 5.67
C VAL A 228 10.16 0.29 4.75
N SER A 229 9.93 0.15 3.44
CA SER A 229 10.92 0.41 2.39
C SER A 229 10.47 1.57 1.50
N LEU A 230 11.28 2.62 1.42
CA LEU A 230 10.99 3.87 0.72
C LEU A 230 11.97 4.04 -0.45
N ARG A 231 11.50 3.77 -1.67
CA ARG A 231 12.37 3.68 -2.85
C ARG A 231 13.07 4.99 -3.14
N ASN A 232 12.33 6.09 -3.10
CA ASN A 232 12.86 7.39 -3.52
C ASN A 232 13.83 8.01 -2.51
N LEU A 233 13.81 7.53 -1.27
CA LEU A 233 14.77 7.92 -0.24
C LEU A 233 15.93 6.93 -0.08
N ASN A 234 15.90 5.79 -0.79
CA ASN A 234 16.82 4.66 -0.56
C ASN A 234 16.90 4.28 0.92
N LEU A 235 15.73 4.24 1.58
CA LEU A 235 15.63 4.09 3.04
C LEU A 235 14.81 2.85 3.40
N VAL A 236 15.33 2.06 4.33
CA VAL A 236 14.57 1.08 5.10
C VAL A 236 14.54 1.55 6.54
N ALA A 237 13.36 1.58 7.15
CA ALA A 237 13.17 2.06 8.51
C ALA A 237 12.21 1.15 9.29
N VAL A 238 12.43 1.04 10.60
CA VAL A 238 11.48 0.46 11.54
C VAL A 238 10.82 1.60 12.30
N LEU A 239 9.50 1.66 12.25
CA LEU A 239 8.69 2.72 12.83
C LEU A 239 7.82 2.16 13.96
N ASP A 240 7.89 2.78 15.13
CA ASP A 240 6.92 2.56 16.20
C ASP A 240 5.74 3.50 16.01
N LEU A 241 4.62 2.94 15.53
CA LEU A 241 3.40 3.71 15.22
C LEU A 241 2.58 4.05 16.48
N ALA A 242 2.85 3.40 17.61
CA ALA A 242 2.12 3.61 18.86
C ALA A 242 2.70 4.77 19.68
N ARG A 243 3.96 5.11 19.45
CA ARG A 243 4.63 6.22 20.13
C ARG A 243 4.08 7.56 19.63
N LYS A 244 3.29 8.21 20.47
CA LYS A 244 3.01 9.65 20.34
C LYS A 244 4.25 10.42 20.81
N GLU A 245 4.71 11.38 20.01
CA GLU A 245 5.76 12.33 20.41
C GLU A 245 5.37 13.10 21.68
#